data_AF-A0A1Q9P195-F1
#
_entry.id   AF-A0A1Q9P195-F1
#
_cell.length_a   1.000
_cell.length_b   1.000
_cell.length_c   1.000
_cell.angle_alpha   90.00
_cell.angle_beta   90.00
_cell.angle_gamma   90.00
#
_symmetry.space_group_name_H-M   'P 1'
#
loop_
_entity.id
_entity.type
_entity.pdbx_description
1 polymer ?
#
loop_
_entity_poly.entity_id
_entity_poly.type
_entity_poly.pdbx_seq_one_letter_code
_entity_poly.pdbx_strand_id
1 'polypeptide(L)'
;MYDNLFVFFVVGLLNAIYCSWLQTMTQNWLDITLENAAQSILELTSLQIGLDFSNLQELSRTIVTNQFGITGILEVQLMSEGSQQGYSIGFIAKQIYNDKSYYKHVINTSENFLNLLESRQSQWESIKRSINQNEIKKYNFPDSIFAPRLQTKDDETYIIQFEILPRFISRPKSGVSPESRYSLAGYALSRMHGFQEPQPLTRDYSEWFPFLHSLDIEKEEINNWKHVLESSKGGLEFGFGEYSLNSVQYNALVPGKGRLDSLTLIDPILNAGSDRTDDLGFLLSTIAEKYVENALRKADPQNISTRQILSQALDQLLVKSAPKILNSYTLLYPKLKELYSSNMIPVDFFAGVYLLNRSQSGENKKLCDILSVLGTQLIESHPISEMILK
;
A
#
# COMPACT_ATOMS: atom_id res chain seq x y z
N MET A 1 30.78 20.89 -18.23
CA MET A 1 30.18 20.93 -16.87
C MET A 1 28.68 20.61 -16.89
N TYR A 2 28.00 20.63 -18.06
CA TYR A 2 26.59 20.25 -18.22
C TYR A 2 26.37 18.74 -18.50
N ASP A 3 27.42 18.00 -18.88
CA ASP A 3 27.30 16.58 -19.28
C ASP A 3 27.07 15.64 -18.10
N ASN A 4 27.55 15.98 -16.89
CA ASN A 4 27.36 15.14 -15.71
C ASN A 4 25.95 15.27 -15.11
N LEU A 5 25.31 16.44 -15.21
CA LEU A 5 23.95 16.64 -14.68
C LEU A 5 22.90 15.88 -15.53
N PHE A 6 23.12 15.80 -16.83
CA PHE A 6 22.25 15.06 -17.75
C PHE A 6 22.31 13.55 -17.51
N VAL A 7 23.50 13.01 -17.19
CA VAL A 7 23.67 11.59 -16.87
C VAL A 7 23.00 11.22 -15.54
N PHE A 8 23.09 12.05 -14.50
CA PHE A 8 22.37 11.81 -13.24
C PHE A 8 20.84 11.91 -13.41
N PHE A 9 20.36 12.83 -14.24
CA PHE A 9 18.92 12.99 -14.52
C PHE A 9 18.36 11.81 -15.32
N VAL A 10 19.07 11.35 -16.36
CA VAL A 10 18.68 10.19 -17.16
C VAL A 10 18.74 8.90 -16.33
N VAL A 11 19.75 8.73 -15.48
CA VAL A 11 19.86 7.56 -14.60
C VAL A 11 18.76 7.57 -13.51
N GLY A 12 18.46 8.71 -12.90
CA GLY A 12 17.39 8.83 -11.91
C GLY A 12 15.99 8.59 -12.48
N LEU A 13 15.71 9.16 -13.67
CA LEU A 13 14.45 8.98 -14.38
C LEU A 13 14.29 7.53 -14.88
N LEU A 14 15.36 6.91 -15.39
CA LEU A 14 15.34 5.51 -15.77
C LEU A 14 15.16 4.59 -14.56
N ASN A 15 15.71 4.90 -13.39
CA ASN A 15 15.52 4.11 -12.17
C ASN A 15 14.07 4.21 -11.65
N ALA A 16 13.47 5.39 -11.71
CA ALA A 16 12.07 5.61 -11.33
C ALA A 16 11.08 4.93 -12.30
N ILE A 17 11.34 5.02 -13.61
CA ILE A 17 10.59 4.32 -14.67
C ILE A 17 10.74 2.80 -14.51
N TYR A 18 11.95 2.34 -14.18
CA TYR A 18 12.27 0.95 -13.95
C TYR A 18 11.62 0.39 -12.68
N CYS A 19 11.46 1.15 -11.59
CA CYS A 19 10.73 0.66 -10.41
C CYS A 19 9.20 0.56 -10.67
N SER A 20 8.61 1.54 -11.38
CA SER A 20 7.16 1.62 -11.66
C SER A 20 6.66 0.54 -12.65
N TRP A 21 7.36 0.32 -13.76
CA TRP A 21 7.03 -0.71 -14.76
C TRP A 21 7.11 -2.13 -14.16
N LEU A 22 8.04 -2.29 -13.24
CA LEU A 22 8.47 -3.57 -12.73
C LEU A 22 7.61 -4.04 -11.55
N GLN A 23 6.96 -3.10 -10.85
CA GLN A 23 5.89 -3.36 -9.89
C GLN A 23 4.62 -3.92 -10.57
N THR A 24 4.22 -3.37 -11.72
CA THR A 24 2.97 -3.75 -12.42
C THR A 24 3.03 -5.15 -13.05
N MET A 25 4.19 -5.52 -13.58
CA MET A 25 4.42 -6.84 -14.18
C MET A 25 4.65 -7.94 -13.11
N THR A 26 5.37 -7.64 -12.03
CA THR A 26 5.65 -8.63 -10.97
C THR A 26 4.39 -8.97 -10.16
N GLN A 27 3.51 -7.99 -9.93
CA GLN A 27 2.25 -8.21 -9.21
C GLN A 27 1.24 -9.03 -10.01
N ASN A 28 1.04 -8.74 -11.30
CA ASN A 28 0.10 -9.49 -12.14
C ASN A 28 0.54 -10.95 -12.33
N TRP A 29 1.85 -11.21 -12.41
CA TRP A 29 2.38 -12.57 -12.59
C TRP A 29 2.32 -13.39 -11.28
N LEU A 30 2.62 -12.77 -10.13
CA LEU A 30 2.49 -13.40 -8.82
C LEU A 30 1.02 -13.69 -8.50
N ASP A 31 0.12 -12.75 -8.79
CA ASP A 31 -1.33 -12.92 -8.58
C ASP A 31 -1.89 -14.05 -9.46
N ILE A 32 -1.55 -14.13 -10.75
CA ILE A 32 -2.01 -15.21 -11.64
C ILE A 32 -1.45 -16.59 -11.21
N THR A 33 -0.20 -16.65 -10.76
CA THR A 33 0.44 -17.91 -10.36
C THR A 33 -0.09 -18.40 -9.00
N LEU A 34 -0.30 -17.48 -8.05
CA LEU A 34 -0.93 -17.74 -6.76
C LEU A 34 -2.43 -18.08 -6.91
N GLU A 35 -3.12 -17.42 -7.84
CA GLU A 35 -4.53 -17.68 -8.15
C GLU A 35 -4.70 -19.04 -8.81
N ASN A 36 -3.88 -19.40 -9.81
CA ASN A 36 -3.90 -20.72 -10.43
C ASN A 36 -3.49 -21.85 -9.46
N ALA A 37 -2.49 -21.62 -8.59
CA ALA A 37 -2.10 -22.59 -7.58
C ALA A 37 -3.20 -22.78 -6.51
N ALA A 38 -3.76 -21.68 -6.00
CA ALA A 38 -4.86 -21.75 -5.03
C ALA A 38 -6.14 -22.33 -5.64
N GLN A 39 -6.41 -22.09 -6.93
CA GLN A 39 -7.57 -22.61 -7.65
C GLN A 39 -7.42 -24.10 -7.97
N SER A 40 -6.23 -24.55 -8.36
CA SER A 40 -5.93 -25.98 -8.54
C SER A 40 -6.08 -26.74 -7.21
N ILE A 41 -5.64 -26.15 -6.10
CA ILE A 41 -5.82 -26.72 -4.75
C ILE A 41 -7.30 -26.70 -4.34
N LEU A 42 -8.04 -25.63 -4.63
CA LEU A 42 -9.48 -25.55 -4.33
C LEU A 42 -10.31 -26.53 -5.17
N GLU A 43 -9.99 -26.72 -6.45
CA GLU A 43 -10.63 -27.71 -7.32
C GLU A 43 -10.38 -29.13 -6.82
N LEU A 44 -9.14 -29.45 -6.40
CA LEU A 44 -8.80 -30.71 -5.73
C LEU A 44 -9.59 -30.92 -4.42
N THR A 45 -9.87 -29.86 -3.65
CA THR A 45 -10.69 -29.96 -2.42
C THR A 45 -12.21 -30.03 -2.66
N SER A 46 -12.70 -29.57 -3.81
CA SER A 46 -14.14 -29.58 -4.15
C SER A 46 -14.61 -30.90 -4.76
N LEU A 47 -13.68 -31.71 -5.28
CA LEU A 47 -13.90 -33.12 -5.58
C LEU A 47 -13.93 -33.90 -4.26
N GLN A 48 -15.11 -33.98 -3.64
CA GLN A 48 -15.40 -34.85 -2.49
C GLN A 48 -15.21 -36.35 -2.85
N ILE A 49 -13.96 -36.78 -2.94
CA ILE A 49 -13.60 -38.19 -2.93
C ILE A 49 -12.82 -38.39 -1.64
N GLY A 50 -13.30 -39.31 -0.79
CA GLY A 50 -12.83 -39.56 0.56
C GLY A 50 -11.34 -39.89 0.63
N LEU A 51 -10.51 -38.85 0.60
CA LEU A 51 -9.10 -38.91 0.87
C LEU A 51 -8.90 -38.70 2.37
N ASP A 52 -8.16 -39.61 2.98
CA ASP A 52 -7.63 -39.46 4.33
C ASP A 52 -6.53 -38.39 4.29
N PHE A 53 -6.85 -37.19 4.77
CA PHE A 53 -5.97 -36.03 4.73
C PHE A 53 -4.94 -36.00 5.87
N SER A 54 -4.88 -37.04 6.73
CA SER A 54 -3.95 -37.07 7.87
C SER A 54 -2.46 -37.06 7.47
N ASN A 55 -2.15 -37.21 6.18
CA ASN A 55 -0.79 -37.28 5.63
C ASN A 55 -0.51 -36.33 4.44
N LEU A 56 -1.37 -35.36 4.14
CA LEU A 56 -1.14 -34.43 3.02
C LEU A 56 -0.21 -33.27 3.42
N GLN A 57 1.10 -33.55 3.44
CA GLN A 57 2.13 -32.52 3.22
C GLN A 57 2.35 -32.36 1.71
N GLU A 58 1.40 -31.78 1.01
CA GLU A 58 1.66 -31.37 -0.38
C GLU A 58 2.40 -30.03 -0.34
N LEU A 59 3.72 -30.12 -0.54
CA LEU A 59 4.62 -29.00 -0.75
C LEU A 59 4.64 -28.69 -2.24
N SER A 60 3.88 -27.69 -2.69
CA SER A 60 4.11 -27.15 -4.04
C SER A 60 5.26 -26.14 -3.94
N ARG A 61 6.39 -26.48 -4.55
CA ARG A 61 7.54 -25.58 -4.69
C ARG A 61 7.49 -24.96 -6.08
N THR A 62 7.28 -23.65 -6.14
CA THR A 62 7.42 -22.91 -7.40
C THR A 62 8.62 -22.00 -7.28
N ILE A 63 9.58 -22.20 -8.17
CA ILE A 63 10.68 -21.25 -8.35
C ILE A 63 10.12 -20.09 -9.16
N VAL A 64 10.05 -18.92 -8.52
CA VAL A 64 9.57 -17.69 -9.16
C VAL A 64 10.76 -16.77 -9.31
N THR A 65 11.30 -16.72 -10.52
CA THR A 65 12.28 -15.70 -10.88
C THR A 65 11.53 -14.48 -11.36
N ASN A 66 11.62 -13.37 -10.62
CA ASN A 66 11.12 -12.12 -11.15
C ASN A 66 12.07 -11.60 -12.24
N GLN A 67 11.61 -10.60 -12.98
CA GLN A 67 12.36 -10.02 -14.10
C GLN A 67 13.66 -9.29 -13.70
N PHE A 68 13.96 -9.13 -12.41
CA PHE A 68 15.27 -8.70 -11.91
C PHE A 68 16.28 -9.85 -11.72
N GLY A 69 15.90 -11.08 -12.06
CA GLY A 69 16.68 -12.28 -11.78
C GLY A 69 16.62 -12.73 -10.32
N ILE A 70 15.83 -12.07 -9.46
CA ILE A 70 15.62 -12.49 -8.07
C ILE A 70 14.76 -13.75 -8.11
N THR A 71 15.36 -14.86 -7.68
CA THR A 71 14.76 -16.18 -7.76
C THR A 71 14.20 -16.56 -6.39
N GLY A 72 12.91 -16.36 -6.17
CA GLY A 72 12.24 -16.84 -4.96
C GLY A 72 11.87 -18.32 -5.07
N ILE A 73 11.82 -19.03 -3.96
CA ILE A 73 11.13 -20.32 -3.89
C ILE A 73 9.86 -20.06 -3.10
N LEU A 74 8.73 -20.02 -3.80
CA LEU A 74 7.44 -20.04 -3.14
C LEU A 74 7.17 -21.49 -2.73
N GLU A 75 7.16 -21.74 -1.42
CA GLU A 75 6.71 -23.01 -0.87
C GLU A 75 5.29 -22.82 -0.33
N VAL A 76 4.31 -23.47 -0.94
CA VAL A 76 2.96 -23.53 -0.38
C VAL A 76 2.89 -24.80 0.45
N GLN A 77 2.58 -24.64 1.74
CA GLN A 77 2.36 -25.75 2.65
C GLN A 77 0.90 -25.71 3.12
N LEU A 78 0.14 -26.73 2.75
CA LEU A 78 -1.18 -26.95 3.31
C LEU A 78 -1.03 -27.52 4.72
N MET A 79 -1.59 -26.83 5.71
CA MET A 79 -1.61 -27.30 7.09
C MET A 79 -3.07 -27.56 7.50
N SER A 80 -3.40 -28.82 7.77
CA SER A 80 -4.63 -29.17 8.49
C SER A 80 -4.39 -28.98 9.98
N GLU A 81 -5.03 -27.99 10.60
CA GLU A 81 -5.11 -27.98 12.06
C GLU A 81 -6.10 -29.05 12.51
N GLY A 82 -5.64 -29.92 13.42
CA GLY A 82 -6.43 -31.01 13.98
C GLY A 82 -7.73 -30.52 14.63
N SER A 83 -8.79 -31.27 14.34
CA SER A 83 -10.15 -31.19 14.89
C SER A 83 -11.02 -29.99 14.46
N GLN A 84 -11.91 -30.30 13.50
CA GLN A 84 -13.18 -29.64 13.13
C GLN A 84 -13.12 -28.30 12.37
N GLN A 85 -13.30 -28.43 11.04
CA GLN A 85 -13.88 -27.44 10.10
C GLN A 85 -13.14 -26.10 9.88
N GLY A 86 -11.81 -26.11 9.80
CA GLY A 86 -11.06 -24.96 9.28
C GLY A 86 -9.79 -25.39 8.55
N TYR A 87 -9.68 -25.05 7.27
CA TYR A 87 -8.39 -25.09 6.56
C TYR A 87 -7.74 -23.71 6.70
N SER A 88 -6.46 -23.68 7.08
CA SER A 88 -5.63 -22.48 7.02
C SER A 88 -4.66 -22.63 5.85
N ILE A 89 -4.76 -21.73 4.87
CA ILE A 89 -3.73 -21.62 3.83
C ILE A 89 -2.65 -20.69 4.38
N GLY A 90 -1.50 -21.27 4.71
CA GLY A 90 -0.29 -20.53 5.06
C GLY A 90 0.64 -20.46 3.86
N PHE A 91 1.18 -19.28 3.57
CA PHE A 91 2.19 -19.11 2.52
C PHE A 91 3.57 -19.03 3.18
N ILE A 92 4.51 -19.89 2.76
CA ILE A 92 5.92 -19.72 3.09
C ILE A 92 6.55 -18.94 1.93
N ALA A 93 6.80 -17.65 2.17
CA ALA A 93 7.67 -16.89 1.29
C ALA A 93 9.12 -17.14 1.70
N LYS A 94 9.81 -18.07 1.02
CA LYS A 94 11.28 -18.13 1.02
C LYS A 94 11.79 -17.26 -0.13
N GLN A 95 12.38 -16.13 0.22
CA GLN A 95 12.93 -15.22 -0.77
C GLN A 95 14.45 -15.35 -0.78
N ILE A 96 15.01 -15.73 -1.94
CA ILE A 96 16.44 -15.77 -2.17
C ILE A 96 16.83 -14.44 -2.81
N TYR A 97 17.87 -13.82 -2.29
CA TYR A 97 18.39 -12.56 -2.79
C TYR A 97 19.74 -12.76 -3.44
N ASN A 98 19.96 -12.13 -4.60
CA ASN A 98 21.25 -12.20 -5.28
C ASN A 98 22.23 -11.13 -4.78
N ASP A 99 21.73 -10.14 -4.04
CA ASP A 99 22.51 -9.00 -3.54
C ASP A 99 22.52 -9.01 -2.00
N LYS A 100 23.72 -9.13 -1.43
CA LYS A 100 23.94 -9.16 0.02
C LYS A 100 23.51 -7.87 0.72
N SER A 101 23.72 -6.71 0.09
CA SER A 101 23.37 -5.41 0.66
C SER A 101 21.86 -5.23 0.72
N TYR A 102 21.14 -5.63 -0.35
CA TYR A 102 19.69 -5.60 -0.39
C TYR A 102 19.07 -6.62 0.57
N TYR A 103 19.63 -7.84 0.66
CA TYR A 103 19.27 -8.84 1.66
C TYR A 103 19.36 -8.28 3.10
N LYS A 104 20.49 -7.65 3.46
CA LYS A 104 20.66 -7.04 4.78
C LYS A 104 19.71 -5.86 4.99
N HIS A 105 19.43 -5.08 3.96
CA HIS A 105 18.43 -4.00 4.01
C HIS A 105 17.04 -4.55 4.34
N VAL A 106 16.57 -5.60 3.65
CA VAL A 106 15.25 -6.20 3.92
C VAL A 106 15.14 -6.73 5.35
N ILE A 107 16.18 -7.39 5.87
CA ILE A 107 16.21 -7.85 7.27
C ILE A 107 16.02 -6.67 8.22
N ASN A 108 16.86 -5.63 8.08
CA ASN A 108 16.82 -4.47 8.97
C ASN A 108 15.47 -3.75 8.90
N THR A 109 14.92 -3.55 7.70
CA THR A 109 13.62 -2.92 7.49
C THR A 109 12.51 -3.74 8.14
N SER A 110 12.52 -5.08 8.00
CA SER A 110 11.51 -5.95 8.59
C SER A 110 11.55 -5.95 10.13
N GLU A 111 12.75 -6.03 10.72
CA GLU A 111 12.90 -6.00 12.18
C GLU A 111 12.54 -4.64 12.77
N ASN A 112 12.97 -3.55 12.13
CA ASN A 112 12.61 -2.20 12.53
C ASN A 112 11.09 -2.00 12.44
N PHE A 113 10.45 -2.52 11.38
CA PHE A 113 9.01 -2.40 11.22
C PHE A 113 8.22 -3.18 12.28
N LEU A 114 8.65 -4.40 12.59
CA LEU A 114 8.05 -5.19 13.67
C LEU A 114 8.15 -4.45 15.01
N ASN A 115 9.35 -3.98 15.37
CA ASN A 115 9.58 -3.23 16.61
C ASN A 115 8.75 -1.95 16.66
N LEU A 116 8.66 -1.24 15.53
CA LEU A 116 7.81 -0.06 15.39
C LEU A 116 6.36 -0.41 15.71
N LEU A 117 5.76 -1.40 15.04
CA LEU A 117 4.36 -1.78 15.28
C LEU A 117 4.10 -2.28 16.70
N GLU A 118 5.02 -3.05 17.28
CA GLU A 118 4.93 -3.48 18.68
C GLU A 118 4.92 -2.27 19.63
N SER A 119 5.76 -1.27 19.38
CA SER A 119 5.73 -0.01 20.14
C SER A 119 4.40 0.75 19.96
N ARG A 120 3.84 0.77 18.74
CA ARG A 120 2.57 1.44 18.44
C ARG A 120 1.36 0.75 19.06
N GLN A 121 1.42 -0.55 19.33
CA GLN A 121 0.34 -1.25 20.05
C GLN A 121 0.12 -0.65 21.44
N SER A 122 1.20 -0.34 22.17
CA SER A 122 1.07 0.29 23.50
C SER A 122 0.42 1.68 23.43
N GLN A 123 0.75 2.46 22.39
CA GLN A 123 0.15 3.78 22.17
C GLN A 123 -1.34 3.66 21.85
N TRP A 124 -1.73 2.66 21.06
CA TRP A 124 -3.13 2.37 20.78
C TRP A 124 -3.93 2.03 22.03
N GLU A 125 -3.43 1.14 22.89
CA GLU A 125 -4.16 0.78 24.12
C GLU A 125 -4.40 2.00 25.02
N SER A 126 -3.50 2.98 24.98
CA SER A 126 -3.67 4.26 25.68
C SER A 126 -4.80 5.11 25.08
N ILE A 127 -4.82 5.29 23.76
CA ILE A 127 -5.80 6.17 23.09
C ILE A 127 -7.15 5.49 22.81
N LYS A 128 -7.22 4.16 22.73
CA LYS A 128 -8.45 3.41 22.44
C LYS A 128 -9.56 3.74 23.45
N ARG A 129 -9.17 4.06 24.69
CA ARG A 129 -10.10 4.44 25.76
C ARG A 129 -10.66 5.85 25.61
N SER A 130 -9.96 6.76 24.93
CA SER A 130 -10.42 8.12 24.67
C SER A 130 -11.26 8.24 23.40
N ILE A 131 -11.17 7.27 22.49
CA ILE A 131 -12.03 7.19 21.31
C ILE A 131 -13.42 6.65 21.71
N ASN A 132 -14.47 7.27 21.16
CA ASN A 132 -15.85 6.81 21.34
C ASN A 132 -16.00 5.35 20.88
N GLN A 133 -16.36 4.45 21.81
CA GLN A 133 -16.55 3.02 21.55
C GLN A 133 -17.57 2.74 20.44
N ASN A 134 -18.55 3.63 20.23
CA ASN A 134 -19.51 3.50 19.14
C ASN A 134 -18.86 3.72 17.77
N GLU A 135 -17.88 4.63 17.66
CA GLU A 135 -17.12 4.82 16.41
C GLU A 135 -16.21 3.61 16.15
N ILE A 136 -15.53 3.07 17.16
CA ILE A 136 -14.73 1.84 17.02
C ILE A 136 -15.59 0.68 16.51
N LYS A 137 -16.78 0.49 17.10
CA LYS A 137 -17.74 -0.55 16.68
C LYS A 137 -18.29 -0.29 15.28
N LYS A 138 -18.59 0.95 14.92
CA LYS A 138 -19.10 1.34 13.60
C LYS A 138 -18.12 1.00 12.47
N TYR A 139 -16.82 1.17 12.70
CA TYR A 139 -15.81 0.84 11.70
C TYR A 139 -15.27 -0.60 11.81
N ASN A 140 -15.64 -1.35 12.86
CA ASN A 140 -15.11 -2.68 13.16
C ASN A 140 -13.58 -2.71 13.19
N PHE A 141 -12.95 -1.74 13.86
CA PHE A 141 -11.50 -1.73 13.97
C PHE A 141 -11.00 -2.91 14.80
N PRO A 142 -10.08 -3.73 14.26
CA PRO A 142 -9.48 -4.83 15.01
C PRO A 142 -8.46 -4.30 16.01
N ASP A 143 -8.30 -4.99 17.13
CA ASP A 143 -7.47 -4.50 18.24
C ASP A 143 -5.96 -4.58 17.96
N SER A 144 -5.56 -5.52 17.12
CA SER A 144 -4.16 -5.81 16.82
C SER A 144 -3.81 -5.56 15.36
N ILE A 145 -2.67 -4.90 15.16
CA ILE A 145 -1.98 -4.78 13.87
C ILE A 145 -0.57 -5.29 14.07
N PHE A 146 -0.09 -6.15 13.16
CA PHE A 146 1.25 -6.71 13.25
C PHE A 146 1.94 -6.77 11.88
N ALA A 147 3.23 -7.10 11.92
CA ALA A 147 4.03 -7.47 10.76
C ALA A 147 4.45 -8.94 10.88
N PRO A 148 4.67 -9.65 9.75
CA PRO A 148 5.25 -10.99 9.79
C PRO A 148 6.65 -10.94 10.42
N ARG A 149 6.94 -11.86 11.36
CA ARG A 149 8.26 -11.95 11.99
C ARG A 149 9.26 -12.62 11.04
N LEU A 150 10.54 -12.27 11.16
CA LEU A 150 11.60 -13.05 10.52
C LEU A 150 11.80 -14.37 11.28
N GLN A 151 11.54 -15.48 10.61
CA GLN A 151 11.68 -16.82 11.20
C GLN A 151 13.08 -17.40 10.93
N THR A 152 13.64 -17.19 9.75
CA THR A 152 14.97 -17.71 9.39
C THR A 152 15.72 -16.70 8.52
N LYS A 153 17.01 -16.58 8.77
CA LYS A 153 17.98 -15.77 8.01
C LYS A 153 19.16 -16.67 7.67
N ASP A 154 19.41 -16.89 6.39
CA ASP A 154 20.61 -17.59 5.93
C ASP A 154 21.54 -16.58 5.26
N ASP A 155 22.62 -16.24 5.95
CA ASP A 155 23.61 -15.25 5.50
C ASP A 155 24.56 -15.81 4.43
N GLU A 156 24.59 -17.12 4.20
CA GLU A 156 25.43 -17.75 3.17
C GLU A 156 24.68 -17.83 1.84
N THR A 157 23.40 -18.21 1.89
CA THR A 157 22.54 -18.35 0.72
C THR A 157 21.63 -17.16 0.48
N TYR A 158 21.69 -16.14 1.34
CA TYR A 158 20.87 -14.92 1.33
C TYR A 158 19.37 -15.24 1.27
N ILE A 159 18.92 -16.16 2.12
CA ILE A 159 17.53 -16.57 2.22
C ILE A 159 16.88 -15.92 3.43
N ILE A 160 15.70 -15.33 3.22
CA ILE A 160 14.81 -14.87 4.29
C ILE A 160 13.55 -15.72 4.26
N GLN A 161 13.17 -16.24 5.43
CA GLN A 161 11.87 -16.83 5.66
C GLN A 161 11.10 -16.01 6.70
N PHE A 162 9.90 -15.58 6.32
CA PHE A 162 8.96 -14.92 7.21
C PHE A 162 8.05 -15.93 7.90
N GLU A 163 7.54 -15.56 9.07
CA GLU A 163 6.51 -16.29 9.79
C GLU A 163 5.29 -16.51 8.90
N ILE A 164 4.81 -17.75 8.88
CA ILE A 164 3.54 -18.08 8.25
C ILE A 164 2.45 -17.50 9.12
N LEU A 165 1.61 -16.64 8.54
CA LEU A 165 0.47 -16.07 9.25
C LEU A 165 -0.78 -16.92 8.95
N PRO A 166 -1.16 -17.86 9.83
CA PRO A 166 -2.36 -18.68 9.62
C PRO A 166 -3.60 -17.79 9.61
N ARG A 167 -4.58 -18.13 8.76
CA ARG A 167 -5.91 -17.45 8.66
C ARG A 167 -5.89 -16.04 8.05
N PHE A 168 -4.74 -15.59 7.54
CA PHE A 168 -4.68 -14.39 6.71
C PHE A 168 -5.11 -14.70 5.28
N ILE A 169 -6.11 -13.98 4.82
CA ILE A 169 -6.72 -14.19 3.50
C ILE A 169 -6.61 -12.92 2.66
N SER A 170 -6.33 -13.13 1.38
CA SER A 170 -6.26 -12.06 0.39
C SER A 170 -7.52 -11.19 0.39
N ARG A 171 -7.33 -9.92 0.05
CA ARG A 171 -8.38 -8.88 0.05
C ARG A 171 -9.72 -9.33 -0.58
N PRO A 172 -9.80 -10.01 -1.74
CA PRO A 172 -11.08 -10.41 -2.33
C PRO A 172 -11.83 -11.46 -1.50
N LYS A 173 -11.10 -12.33 -0.81
CA LYS A 173 -11.63 -13.52 -0.12
C LYS A 173 -11.94 -13.29 1.36
N SER A 174 -11.61 -12.11 1.90
CA SER A 174 -11.78 -11.80 3.33
C SER A 174 -13.23 -11.69 3.82
N GLY A 175 -14.20 -11.52 2.92
CA GLY A 175 -15.58 -11.19 3.28
C GLY A 175 -15.75 -9.76 3.83
N VAL A 176 -14.65 -8.99 3.94
CA VAL A 176 -14.69 -7.56 4.28
C VAL A 176 -15.23 -6.80 3.07
N SER A 177 -16.27 -6.00 3.29
CA SER A 177 -16.88 -5.19 2.22
C SER A 177 -15.84 -4.23 1.59
N PRO A 178 -15.95 -3.89 0.30
CA PRO A 178 -15.06 -2.91 -0.33
C PRO A 178 -14.96 -1.60 0.44
N GLU A 179 -16.07 -1.10 0.99
CA GLU A 179 -16.11 0.14 1.75
C GLU A 179 -15.34 0.05 3.07
N SER A 180 -15.48 -1.07 3.79
CA SER A 180 -14.76 -1.29 5.04
C SER A 180 -13.25 -1.37 4.83
N ARG A 181 -12.78 -1.82 3.65
CA ARG A 181 -11.34 -1.91 3.33
C ARG A 181 -10.68 -0.54 3.32
N TYR A 182 -11.37 0.49 2.84
CA TYR A 182 -10.86 1.86 2.83
C TYR A 182 -10.70 2.41 4.26
N SER A 183 -11.70 2.21 5.12
CA SER A 183 -11.61 2.60 6.53
C SER A 183 -10.54 1.80 7.29
N LEU A 184 -10.38 0.51 6.99
CA LEU A 184 -9.32 -0.30 7.61
C LEU A 184 -7.93 0.11 7.13
N ALA A 185 -7.78 0.56 5.88
CA ALA A 185 -6.51 1.06 5.37
C ALA A 185 -6.10 2.38 6.03
N GLY A 186 -7.02 3.34 6.19
CA GLY A 186 -6.72 4.58 6.91
C GLY A 186 -6.45 4.34 8.40
N TYR A 187 -7.22 3.45 9.03
CA TYR A 187 -6.97 2.97 10.39
C TYR A 187 -5.58 2.36 10.56
N ALA A 188 -5.22 1.38 9.72
CA ALA A 188 -3.96 0.68 9.83
C ALA A 188 -2.75 1.61 9.60
N LEU A 189 -2.88 2.56 8.68
CA LEU A 189 -1.84 3.55 8.44
C LEU A 189 -1.66 4.50 9.62
N SER A 190 -2.76 5.03 10.19
CA SER A 190 -2.69 5.90 11.37
C SER A 190 -2.06 5.18 12.56
N ARG A 191 -2.42 3.91 12.76
CA ARG A 191 -1.83 3.04 13.78
C ARG A 191 -0.33 2.83 13.56
N MET A 192 0.11 2.68 12.32
CA MET A 192 1.52 2.54 11.96
C MET A 192 2.31 3.83 12.24
N HIS A 193 1.80 4.98 11.77
CA HIS A 193 2.41 6.29 12.01
C HIS A 193 2.45 6.65 13.51
N GLY A 194 1.50 6.13 14.27
CA GLY A 194 1.37 6.37 15.70
C GLY A 194 0.81 7.74 16.04
N PHE A 195 0.84 8.06 17.33
CA PHE A 195 0.11 9.20 17.91
C PHE A 195 1.04 10.20 18.60
N GLN A 196 2.34 10.15 18.27
CA GLN A 196 3.35 11.01 18.86
C GLN A 196 3.13 12.49 18.50
N GLU A 197 3.79 13.34 19.30
CA GLU A 197 3.76 14.79 19.10
C GLU A 197 4.36 15.19 17.74
N PRO A 198 3.83 16.24 17.10
CA PRO A 198 4.29 16.73 15.79
C PRO A 198 5.81 16.91 15.74
N GLN A 199 6.44 16.43 14.67
CA GLN A 199 7.87 16.59 14.41
C GLN A 199 8.08 17.37 13.12
N PRO A 200 9.12 18.22 13.03
CA PRO A 200 9.47 18.85 11.77
C PRO A 200 9.79 17.78 10.73
N LEU A 201 9.48 18.09 9.47
CA LEU A 201 9.87 17.25 8.35
C LEU A 201 11.40 17.22 8.21
N THR A 202 11.98 16.04 8.00
CA THR A 202 13.41 15.88 7.74
C THR A 202 13.73 15.27 6.39
N ARG A 203 12.75 14.66 5.72
CA ARG A 203 12.86 14.23 4.33
C ARG A 203 12.86 15.43 3.39
N ASP A 204 13.76 15.40 2.42
CA ASP A 204 13.79 16.36 1.33
C ASP A 204 12.89 15.89 0.17
N TYR A 205 11.94 16.75 -0.23
CA TYR A 205 11.06 16.55 -1.40
C TYR A 205 11.48 17.44 -2.58
N SER A 206 12.66 18.07 -2.52
CA SER A 206 13.13 19.02 -3.53
C SER A 206 13.19 18.44 -4.94
N GLU A 207 13.37 17.12 -5.07
CA GLU A 207 13.38 16.40 -6.35
C GLU A 207 12.07 16.49 -7.13
N TRP A 208 10.92 16.71 -6.47
CA TRP A 208 9.62 16.71 -7.14
C TRP A 208 9.30 18.05 -7.80
N PHE A 209 9.78 19.17 -7.27
CA PHE A 209 9.42 20.49 -7.82
C PHE A 209 9.98 20.75 -9.24
N PRO A 210 11.24 20.38 -9.58
CA PRO A 210 11.71 20.44 -10.95
C PRO A 210 10.88 19.59 -11.92
N PHE A 211 10.44 18.41 -11.46
CA PHE A 211 9.54 17.55 -12.24
C PHE A 211 8.20 18.24 -12.50
N LEU A 212 7.57 18.82 -11.49
CA LEU A 212 6.30 19.55 -11.66
C LEU A 212 6.44 20.77 -12.58
N HIS A 213 7.57 21.48 -12.53
CA HIS A 213 7.84 22.57 -13.47
C HIS A 213 7.90 22.12 -14.93
N SER A 214 8.20 20.85 -15.21
CA SER A 214 8.21 20.32 -16.58
C SER A 214 6.82 19.97 -17.12
N LEU A 215 5.79 19.95 -16.27
CA LEU A 215 4.43 19.47 -16.59
C LEU A 215 3.38 20.57 -16.74
N ASP A 216 3.82 21.82 -16.99
CA ASP A 216 2.95 23.00 -17.18
C ASP A 216 1.99 23.28 -16.00
N ILE A 217 2.37 22.85 -14.79
CA ILE A 217 1.66 23.19 -13.55
C ILE A 217 2.02 24.63 -13.15
N GLU A 218 1.02 25.38 -12.70
CA GLU A 218 1.21 26.77 -12.32
C GLU A 218 2.35 26.95 -11.30
N LYS A 219 3.30 27.83 -11.63
CA LYS A 219 4.48 28.09 -10.79
C LYS A 219 4.11 28.56 -9.38
N GLU A 220 3.02 29.30 -9.25
CA GLU A 220 2.50 29.75 -7.95
C GLU A 220 2.10 28.55 -7.09
N GLU A 221 1.39 27.58 -7.66
CA GLU A 221 0.96 26.37 -6.98
C GLU A 221 2.15 25.51 -6.50
N ILE A 222 3.17 25.35 -7.35
CA ILE A 222 4.40 24.63 -6.98
C ILE A 222 5.11 25.33 -5.81
N ASN A 223 5.16 26.67 -5.79
CA ASN A 223 5.76 27.43 -4.69
C ASN A 223 4.93 27.33 -3.41
N ASN A 224 3.60 27.31 -3.51
CA ASN A 224 2.72 27.12 -2.37
C ASN A 224 3.00 25.77 -1.72
N TRP A 225 3.01 24.68 -2.50
CA TRP A 225 3.32 23.35 -1.96
C TRP A 225 4.71 23.25 -1.34
N LYS A 226 5.70 23.87 -1.96
CA LYS A 226 7.04 23.97 -1.39
C LYS A 226 7.01 24.65 -0.02
N HIS A 227 6.30 25.77 0.11
CA HIS A 227 6.15 26.47 1.38
C HIS A 227 5.41 25.63 2.44
N VAL A 228 4.35 24.91 2.05
CA VAL A 228 3.61 24.01 2.96
C VAL A 228 4.53 22.92 3.50
N LEU A 229 5.33 22.27 2.66
CA LEU A 229 6.24 21.21 3.08
C LEU A 229 7.42 21.74 3.92
N GLU A 230 7.98 22.91 3.57
CA GLU A 230 9.06 23.55 4.35
C GLU A 230 8.61 23.98 5.75
N SER A 231 7.33 24.29 5.93
CA SER A 231 6.74 24.68 7.22
C SER A 231 6.04 23.51 7.96
N SER A 232 6.03 22.32 7.37
CA SER A 232 5.32 21.14 7.88
C SER A 232 5.88 20.64 9.22
N LYS A 233 4.96 20.32 10.14
CA LYS A 233 5.22 19.51 11.35
C LYS A 233 4.68 18.09 11.20
N GLY A 234 4.53 17.63 9.96
CA GLY A 234 3.99 16.33 9.59
C GLY A 234 4.99 15.18 9.66
N GLY A 235 6.24 15.43 10.04
CA GLY A 235 7.34 14.46 10.02
C GLY A 235 7.07 13.22 10.87
N LEU A 236 7.46 12.07 10.33
CA LEU A 236 7.41 10.77 11.00
C LEU A 236 8.83 10.25 11.25
N GLU A 237 9.00 9.44 12.30
CA GLU A 237 10.21 8.65 12.47
C GLU A 237 10.43 7.74 11.25
N PHE A 238 9.36 7.01 10.87
CA PHE A 238 9.28 6.23 9.65
C PHE A 238 7.86 6.30 9.08
N GLY A 239 7.71 6.75 7.83
CA GLY A 239 6.54 6.48 6.99
C GLY A 239 6.65 5.12 6.30
N PHE A 240 5.56 4.62 5.74
CA PHE A 240 5.50 3.30 5.11
C PHE A 240 6.27 3.25 3.78
N GLY A 241 6.17 4.32 3.01
CA GLY A 241 6.63 4.47 1.63
C GLY A 241 5.58 4.10 0.60
N GLU A 242 5.47 2.81 0.29
CA GLU A 242 4.58 2.33 -0.76
C GLU A 242 3.27 1.75 -0.21
N TYR A 243 2.57 2.56 0.61
CA TYR A 243 1.37 2.08 1.28
C TYR A 243 0.17 1.96 0.34
N SER A 244 -0.26 0.73 0.04
CA SER A 244 -1.42 0.47 -0.80
C SER A 244 -2.45 -0.43 -0.13
N LEU A 245 -3.63 -0.59 -0.74
CA LEU A 245 -4.60 -1.60 -0.30
C LEU A 245 -4.09 -3.04 -0.38
N ASN A 246 -2.97 -3.29 -1.06
CA ASN A 246 -2.35 -4.61 -1.11
C ASN A 246 -1.39 -4.84 0.07
N SER A 247 -0.93 -3.75 0.71
CA SER A 247 -0.06 -3.80 1.88
C SER A 247 -0.78 -4.21 3.17
N VAL A 248 -2.12 -4.38 3.11
CA VAL A 248 -2.97 -4.76 4.26
C VAL A 248 -3.58 -6.14 4.03
N GLN A 249 -3.25 -7.08 4.91
CA GLN A 249 -3.87 -8.41 4.95
C GLN A 249 -4.86 -8.52 6.13
N TYR A 250 -5.88 -9.36 5.95
CA TYR A 250 -7.02 -9.45 6.86
C TYR A 250 -7.05 -10.82 7.53
N ASN A 251 -7.07 -10.85 8.87
CA ASN A 251 -7.33 -12.06 9.64
C ASN A 251 -8.81 -12.18 9.95
N ALA A 252 -9.49 -13.15 9.34
CA ALA A 252 -10.87 -13.42 9.64
C ALA A 252 -10.97 -14.61 10.60
N LEU A 253 -11.59 -14.40 11.78
CA LEU A 253 -11.92 -15.49 12.73
C LEU A 253 -12.77 -16.57 12.05
N VAL A 254 -13.65 -16.15 11.13
CA VAL A 254 -14.41 -17.03 10.24
C VAL A 254 -14.37 -16.40 8.84
N PRO A 255 -13.65 -17.00 7.87
CA PRO A 255 -13.60 -16.51 6.50
C PRO A 255 -15.01 -16.27 5.93
N GLY A 256 -15.20 -15.16 5.21
CA GLY A 256 -16.48 -14.81 4.58
C GLY A 256 -17.53 -14.16 5.49
N LYS A 257 -17.33 -14.10 6.82
CA LYS A 257 -18.26 -13.43 7.77
C LYS A 257 -17.89 -11.99 8.10
N GLY A 258 -16.79 -11.47 7.56
CA GLY A 258 -16.41 -10.05 7.67
C GLY A 258 -15.99 -9.55 9.07
N ARG A 259 -15.99 -10.40 10.10
CA ARG A 259 -15.46 -10.07 11.43
C ARG A 259 -13.96 -10.33 11.47
N LEU A 260 -13.18 -9.27 11.70
CA LEU A 260 -11.72 -9.32 11.77
C LEU A 260 -11.24 -9.48 13.21
N ASP A 261 -10.21 -10.30 13.40
CA ASP A 261 -9.47 -10.37 14.66
C ASP A 261 -8.34 -9.34 14.67
N SER A 262 -7.59 -9.31 13.56
CA SER A 262 -6.37 -8.53 13.39
C SER A 262 -6.13 -8.14 11.93
N LEU A 263 -5.20 -7.21 11.73
CA LEU A 263 -4.62 -6.90 10.43
C LEU A 263 -3.13 -7.19 10.43
N THR A 264 -2.59 -7.45 9.25
CA THR A 264 -1.15 -7.48 9.01
C THR A 264 -0.78 -6.45 7.98
N LEU A 265 0.30 -5.73 8.25
CA LEU A 265 0.98 -4.90 7.28
C LEU A 265 2.18 -5.65 6.70
N ILE A 266 2.30 -5.64 5.37
CA ILE A 266 3.35 -6.36 4.63
C ILE A 266 4.07 -5.45 3.64
N ASP A 267 5.27 -5.84 3.26
CA ASP A 267 6.11 -5.18 2.26
C ASP A 267 6.40 -3.68 2.54
N PRO A 268 6.88 -3.31 3.74
CA PRO A 268 7.25 -1.93 4.04
C PRO A 268 8.57 -1.55 3.36
N ILE A 269 8.68 -0.29 2.91
CA ILE A 269 9.95 0.30 2.42
C ILE A 269 10.59 1.24 3.47
N LEU A 270 9.81 1.66 4.46
CA LEU A 270 10.21 2.53 5.58
C LEU A 270 11.00 3.77 5.18
N ASN A 271 10.29 4.87 4.98
CA ASN A 271 10.88 6.16 4.67
C ASN A 271 11.07 6.98 5.94
N ALA A 272 12.32 7.14 6.38
CA ALA A 272 12.62 7.96 7.55
C ALA A 272 12.29 9.44 7.28
N GLY A 273 11.69 10.12 8.25
CA GLY A 273 11.50 11.57 8.19
C GLY A 273 10.45 12.05 7.20
N SER A 274 9.65 11.17 6.60
CA SER A 274 8.64 11.51 5.62
C SER A 274 7.46 12.26 6.23
N ASP A 275 6.74 13.03 5.41
CA ASP A 275 5.47 13.60 5.80
C ASP A 275 4.44 12.47 5.92
N ARG A 276 3.62 12.49 6.97
CA ARG A 276 2.56 11.49 7.16
C ARG A 276 1.51 11.44 6.05
N THR A 277 1.33 12.54 5.31
CA THR A 277 0.38 12.60 4.20
C THR A 277 0.96 12.04 2.90
N ASP A 278 2.27 11.73 2.87
CA ASP A 278 2.95 11.03 1.78
C ASP A 278 2.32 9.66 1.53
N ASP A 279 2.24 8.83 2.57
CA ASP A 279 1.64 7.50 2.48
C ASP A 279 0.13 7.53 2.19
N LEU A 280 -0.57 8.57 2.67
CA LEU A 280 -1.98 8.79 2.33
C LEU A 280 -2.13 9.14 0.84
N GLY A 281 -1.27 10.02 0.32
CA GLY A 281 -1.24 10.40 -1.08
C GLY A 281 -0.88 9.22 -1.97
N PHE A 282 0.12 8.42 -1.59
CA PHE A 282 0.47 7.19 -2.29
C PHE A 282 -0.73 6.24 -2.35
N LEU A 283 -1.37 5.95 -1.22
CA LEU A 283 -2.54 5.08 -1.17
C LEU A 283 -3.65 5.58 -2.11
N LEU A 284 -4.01 6.87 -2.02
CA LEU A 284 -5.08 7.46 -2.81
C LEU A 284 -4.76 7.46 -4.31
N SER A 285 -3.50 7.69 -4.68
CA SER A 285 -3.05 7.60 -6.07
C SER A 285 -3.20 6.18 -6.64
N THR A 286 -2.85 5.13 -5.89
CA THR A 286 -3.02 3.73 -6.35
C THR A 286 -4.49 3.34 -6.50
N ILE A 287 -5.37 3.93 -5.69
CA ILE A 287 -6.82 3.72 -5.79
C ILE A 287 -7.37 4.43 -7.03
N ALA A 288 -6.97 5.68 -7.26
CA ALA A 288 -7.38 6.46 -8.41
C ALA A 288 -6.97 5.77 -9.73
N GLU A 289 -5.72 5.31 -9.82
CA GLU A 289 -5.22 4.52 -10.94
C GLU A 289 -6.09 3.28 -11.20
N LYS A 290 -6.37 2.48 -10.16
CA LYS A 290 -7.24 1.31 -10.27
C LYS A 290 -8.65 1.66 -10.74
N TYR A 291 -9.21 2.82 -10.38
CA TYR A 291 -10.50 3.24 -10.92
C TYR A 291 -10.43 3.54 -12.41
N VAL A 292 -9.37 4.21 -12.88
CA VAL A 292 -9.14 4.47 -14.30
C VAL A 292 -8.95 3.17 -15.07
N GLU A 293 -8.09 2.28 -14.59
CA GLU A 293 -7.86 0.97 -15.22
C GLU A 293 -9.15 0.16 -15.34
N ASN A 294 -9.94 0.08 -14.28
CA ASN A 294 -11.20 -0.65 -14.29
C ASN A 294 -12.23 -0.01 -15.23
N ALA A 295 -12.28 1.31 -15.31
CA ALA A 295 -13.13 2.01 -16.26
C ALA A 295 -12.71 1.73 -17.70
N LEU A 296 -11.41 1.76 -18.00
CA LEU A 296 -10.86 1.43 -19.31
C LEU A 296 -11.11 -0.03 -19.71
N ARG A 297 -11.01 -0.98 -18.76
CA ARG A 297 -11.29 -2.42 -19.01
C ARG A 297 -12.78 -2.70 -19.27
N LYS A 298 -13.68 -1.96 -18.62
CA LYS A 298 -15.14 -2.14 -18.74
C LYS A 298 -15.75 -1.34 -19.89
N ALA A 299 -15.06 -0.30 -20.34
CA ALA A 299 -15.48 0.47 -21.50
C ALA A 299 -15.46 -0.41 -22.75
N ASP A 300 -16.55 -0.43 -23.49
CA ASP A 300 -16.48 -0.76 -24.91
C ASP A 300 -15.48 0.24 -25.55
N PRO A 301 -14.42 -0.23 -26.25
CA PRO A 301 -13.41 0.63 -26.86
C PRO A 301 -13.98 1.80 -27.67
N GLN A 302 -15.22 1.70 -28.16
CA GLN A 302 -15.85 2.71 -29.00
C GLN A 302 -16.75 3.74 -28.28
N ASN A 303 -17.07 3.60 -26.98
CA ASN A 303 -18.23 4.33 -26.42
C ASN A 303 -18.02 5.12 -25.12
N ILE A 304 -16.83 5.12 -24.51
CA ILE A 304 -16.57 5.94 -23.31
C ILE A 304 -15.49 7.01 -23.60
N SER A 305 -15.89 8.26 -23.45
CA SER A 305 -15.01 9.42 -23.60
C SER A 305 -14.04 9.54 -22.42
N THR A 306 -12.82 10.04 -22.68
CA THR A 306 -11.81 10.33 -21.65
C THR A 306 -12.36 11.19 -20.51
N ARG A 307 -13.18 12.20 -20.85
CA ARG A 307 -13.83 13.08 -19.87
C ARG A 307 -14.78 12.33 -18.92
N GLN A 308 -15.52 11.34 -19.42
CA GLN A 308 -16.39 10.52 -18.58
C GLN A 308 -15.58 9.64 -17.64
N ILE A 309 -14.47 9.05 -18.10
CA ILE A 309 -13.58 8.25 -17.23
C ILE A 309 -12.97 9.11 -16.13
N LEU A 310 -12.49 10.31 -16.49
CA LEU A 310 -11.94 11.28 -15.54
C LEU A 310 -12.94 11.63 -14.44
N SER A 311 -14.15 12.06 -14.83
CA SER A 311 -15.21 12.40 -13.87
C SER A 311 -15.55 11.21 -12.98
N GLN A 312 -15.72 10.02 -13.57
CA GLN A 312 -16.03 8.83 -12.80
C GLN A 312 -14.90 8.47 -11.83
N ALA A 313 -13.64 8.47 -12.25
CA ALA A 313 -12.51 8.12 -11.39
C ALA A 313 -12.39 9.11 -10.23
N LEU A 314 -12.50 10.42 -10.51
CA LEU A 314 -12.46 11.46 -9.50
C LEU A 314 -13.65 11.36 -8.54
N ASP A 315 -14.87 11.18 -9.05
CA ASP A 315 -16.07 11.00 -8.22
C ASP A 315 -15.96 9.76 -7.32
N GLN A 316 -15.47 8.63 -7.85
CA GLN A 316 -15.25 7.43 -7.04
C GLN A 316 -14.19 7.66 -5.96
N LEU A 317 -13.10 8.38 -6.28
CA LEU A 317 -12.06 8.72 -5.32
C LEU A 317 -12.61 9.61 -4.21
N LEU A 318 -13.21 10.75 -4.56
CA LEU A 318 -13.67 11.79 -3.64
C LEU A 318 -14.93 11.40 -2.86
N VAL A 319 -15.84 10.61 -3.42
CA VAL A 319 -17.09 10.24 -2.74
C VAL A 319 -16.97 8.92 -1.98
N LYS A 320 -16.22 7.94 -2.50
CA LYS A 320 -16.19 6.59 -1.90
C LYS A 320 -14.95 6.28 -1.10
N SER A 321 -13.76 6.58 -1.63
CA SER A 321 -12.50 6.09 -1.05
C SER A 321 -11.87 7.08 -0.08
N ALA A 322 -11.55 8.28 -0.55
CA ALA A 322 -10.88 9.31 0.23
C ALA A 322 -11.59 9.61 1.56
N PRO A 323 -12.90 9.89 1.61
CA PRO A 323 -13.57 10.18 2.89
C PRO A 323 -13.47 9.01 3.88
N LYS A 324 -13.53 7.76 3.43
CA LYS A 324 -13.46 6.59 4.31
C LYS A 324 -12.07 6.40 4.90
N ILE A 325 -11.04 6.58 4.08
CA ILE A 325 -9.63 6.54 4.50
C ILE A 325 -9.37 7.68 5.47
N LEU A 326 -9.66 8.91 5.06
CA LEU A 326 -9.34 10.11 5.80
C LEU A 326 -10.09 10.18 7.13
N ASN A 327 -11.38 9.87 7.17
CA ASN A 327 -12.15 9.86 8.42
C ASN A 327 -11.60 8.83 9.42
N SER A 328 -11.21 7.64 8.95
CA SER A 328 -10.60 6.64 9.85
C SER A 328 -9.23 7.08 10.35
N TYR A 329 -8.45 7.75 9.51
CA TYR A 329 -7.13 8.25 9.87
C TYR A 329 -7.22 9.43 10.86
N THR A 330 -8.06 10.43 10.58
CA THR A 330 -8.23 11.62 11.42
C THR A 330 -8.96 11.32 12.73
N LEU A 331 -9.81 10.30 12.77
CA LEU A 331 -10.40 9.81 14.03
C LEU A 331 -9.33 9.38 15.04
N LEU A 332 -8.24 8.76 14.56
CA LEU A 332 -7.13 8.32 15.39
C LEU A 332 -6.06 9.42 15.57
N TYR A 333 -5.90 10.29 14.58
CA TYR A 333 -4.98 11.43 14.63
C TYR A 333 -5.70 12.76 14.34
N PRO A 334 -6.47 13.31 15.30
CA PRO A 334 -7.28 14.51 15.09
C PRO A 334 -6.45 15.78 14.87
N LYS A 335 -5.19 15.79 15.32
CA LYS A 335 -4.26 16.91 15.16
C LYS A 335 -3.77 17.11 13.71
N LEU A 336 -4.24 16.32 12.72
CA LEU A 336 -3.74 16.38 11.33
C LEU A 336 -3.77 17.79 10.74
N LYS A 337 -4.84 18.56 11.00
CA LYS A 337 -4.99 19.94 10.53
C LYS A 337 -3.95 20.89 11.16
N GLU A 338 -3.60 20.65 12.42
CA GLU A 338 -2.71 21.52 13.20
C GLU A 338 -1.24 21.41 12.78
N LEU A 339 -0.90 20.43 11.92
CA LEU A 339 0.47 20.21 11.46
C LEU A 339 0.92 21.18 10.38
N TYR A 340 -0.03 21.83 9.72
CA TYR A 340 0.19 22.68 8.55
C TYR A 340 -0.31 24.09 8.86
N SER A 341 0.54 25.09 8.65
CA SER A 341 0.20 26.50 8.93
C SER A 341 -0.78 27.11 7.91
N SER A 342 -0.98 26.43 6.79
CA SER A 342 -1.93 26.78 5.72
C SER A 342 -3.21 25.97 5.85
N ASN A 343 -4.31 26.48 5.29
CA ASN A 343 -5.52 25.68 5.01
C ASN A 343 -5.26 24.70 3.84
N MET A 344 -4.08 24.08 3.77
CA MET A 344 -3.68 23.15 2.74
C MET A 344 -2.96 21.99 3.41
N ILE A 345 -3.38 20.77 3.09
CA ILE A 345 -2.81 19.55 3.62
C ILE A 345 -2.14 18.84 2.45
N PRO A 346 -0.86 18.41 2.52
CA PRO A 346 -0.13 17.93 1.34
C PRO A 346 -0.65 16.62 0.71
N VAL A 347 -1.78 16.06 1.17
CA VAL A 347 -2.33 14.81 0.63
C VAL A 347 -2.64 14.90 -0.87
N ASP A 348 -3.15 16.05 -1.34
CA ASP A 348 -3.41 16.28 -2.77
C ASP A 348 -2.11 16.37 -3.57
N PHE A 349 -1.13 17.10 -3.04
CA PHE A 349 0.21 17.18 -3.61
C PHE A 349 0.82 15.79 -3.81
N PHE A 350 0.85 14.99 -2.74
CA PHE A 350 1.39 13.64 -2.78
C PHE A 350 0.63 12.75 -3.77
N ALA A 351 -0.71 12.70 -3.67
CA ALA A 351 -1.52 11.90 -4.58
C ALA A 351 -1.33 12.32 -6.05
N GLY A 352 -1.27 13.62 -6.31
CA GLY A 352 -1.07 14.18 -7.64
C GLY A 352 0.30 13.86 -8.21
N VAL A 353 1.38 14.11 -7.46
CA VAL A 353 2.77 13.80 -7.89
C VAL A 353 2.91 12.32 -8.25
N TYR A 354 2.36 11.42 -7.43
CA TYR A 354 2.43 9.99 -7.72
C TYR A 354 1.65 9.59 -8.99
N LEU A 355 0.49 10.20 -9.26
CA LEU A 355 -0.24 9.97 -10.52
C LEU A 355 0.53 10.50 -11.73
N LEU A 356 1.10 11.70 -11.63
CA LEU A 356 1.92 12.29 -12.67
C LEU A 356 3.14 11.42 -12.97
N ASN A 357 3.83 10.92 -11.95
CA ASN A 357 4.99 10.05 -12.12
C ASN A 357 4.60 8.73 -12.85
N ARG A 358 3.49 8.10 -12.46
CA ARG A 358 2.98 6.90 -13.15
C ARG A 358 2.60 7.18 -14.61
N SER A 359 2.06 8.36 -14.91
CA SER A 359 1.71 8.74 -16.29
C SER A 359 2.92 8.73 -17.25
N GLN A 360 4.14 8.94 -16.75
CA GLN A 360 5.35 8.97 -17.58
C GLN A 360 5.90 7.59 -17.95
N SER A 361 5.45 6.52 -17.27
CA SER A 361 6.03 5.17 -17.39
C SER A 361 5.09 4.14 -18.03
N GLY A 362 3.84 4.52 -18.34
CA GLY A 362 2.84 3.58 -18.84
C GLY A 362 2.87 3.36 -20.36
N GLU A 363 2.71 2.10 -20.78
CA GLU A 363 2.56 1.73 -22.19
C GLU A 363 1.18 2.12 -22.75
N ASN A 364 0.17 2.18 -21.88
CA ASN A 364 -1.18 2.57 -22.25
C ASN A 364 -1.32 4.10 -22.25
N LYS A 365 -1.13 4.71 -23.42
CA LYS A 365 -1.24 6.17 -23.60
C LYS A 365 -2.53 6.76 -23.04
N LYS A 366 -3.68 6.09 -23.24
CA LYS A 366 -4.97 6.60 -22.74
C LYS A 366 -5.04 6.59 -21.22
N LEU A 367 -4.47 5.56 -20.56
CA LEU A 367 -4.31 5.55 -19.11
C LEU A 367 -3.42 6.71 -18.67
N CYS A 368 -2.24 6.85 -19.29
CA CYS A 368 -1.29 7.91 -18.96
C CYS A 368 -1.90 9.32 -19.07
N ASP A 369 -2.60 9.61 -20.17
CA ASP A 369 -3.26 10.90 -20.38
C ASP A 369 -4.28 11.20 -19.26
N ILE A 370 -5.06 10.19 -18.86
CA ILE A 370 -6.04 10.33 -17.78
C ILE A 370 -5.35 10.54 -16.43
N LEU A 371 -4.31 9.76 -16.11
CA LEU A 371 -3.56 9.92 -14.87
C LEU A 371 -2.87 11.28 -14.79
N SER A 372 -2.35 11.79 -15.92
CA SER A 372 -1.74 13.11 -16.01
C SER A 372 -2.76 14.20 -15.63
N VAL A 373 -3.95 14.17 -16.23
CA VAL A 373 -5.01 15.16 -15.95
C VAL A 373 -5.49 15.06 -14.50
N LEU A 374 -5.70 13.86 -13.97
CA LEU A 374 -6.07 13.69 -12.56
C LEU A 374 -4.99 14.22 -11.62
N GLY A 375 -3.72 13.93 -11.92
CA GLY A 375 -2.59 14.36 -11.11
C GLY A 375 -2.49 15.89 -11.03
N THR A 376 -2.59 16.57 -12.19
CA THR A 376 -2.64 18.04 -12.25
C THR A 376 -3.84 18.60 -11.49
N GLN A 377 -5.03 18.02 -11.66
CA GLN A 377 -6.23 18.49 -10.96
C GLN A 377 -6.10 18.38 -9.44
N LEU A 378 -5.51 17.31 -8.91
CA LEU A 378 -5.28 17.20 -7.47
C LEU A 378 -4.35 18.31 -6.98
N ILE A 379 -3.25 18.55 -7.69
CA ILE A 379 -2.24 19.57 -7.32
C ILE A 379 -2.80 20.99 -7.40
N GLU A 380 -3.67 21.30 -8.35
CA GLU A 380 -4.14 22.67 -8.60
C GLU A 380 -5.48 23.00 -7.91
N SER A 381 -6.36 22.02 -7.72
CA SER A 381 -7.70 22.26 -7.15
C SER A 381 -7.88 21.78 -5.72
N HIS A 382 -6.92 21.04 -5.15
CA HIS A 382 -6.89 20.62 -3.75
C HIS A 382 -8.13 19.88 -3.22
N PRO A 383 -8.83 19.04 -4.02
CA PRO A 383 -10.18 18.59 -3.68
C PRO A 383 -10.22 17.63 -2.48
N ILE A 384 -9.14 16.91 -2.17
CA ILE A 384 -9.05 15.97 -1.05
C ILE A 384 -8.83 16.73 0.27
N SER A 385 -7.95 17.73 0.27
CA SER A 385 -7.66 18.60 1.42
C SER A 385 -8.91 19.30 1.91
N GLU A 386 -9.76 19.78 1.02
CA GLU A 386 -11.04 20.36 1.38
C GLU A 386 -11.91 19.42 2.22
N MET A 387 -11.85 18.12 1.96
CA MET A 387 -12.60 17.12 2.73
C MET A 387 -12.08 16.98 4.15
N ILE A 388 -10.76 17.12 4.32
CA ILE A 388 -10.15 17.09 5.65
C ILE A 388 -10.52 18.37 6.38
N LEU A 389 -10.44 19.53 5.73
CA LEU A 389 -10.59 20.86 6.34
C LEU A 389 -12.03 21.22 6.75
N LYS A 390 -13.04 20.62 6.11
CA LYS A 390 -14.44 20.63 6.59
C LYS A 390 -14.55 20.06 8.01
#